data_AF-A0A161HU17-F1
#
_entry.id   AF-A0A161HU17-F1
#
_cell.length_a   1.000
_cell.length_b   1.000
_cell.length_c   1.000
_cell.angle_alpha   90.00
_cell.angle_beta   90.00
_cell.angle_gamma   90.00
#
_symmetry.space_group_name_H-M   'P 1'
#
loop_
_entity.id
_entity.type
_entity.pdbx_description
1 polymer ?
#
loop_
_entity_poly.entity_id
_entity_poly.type
_entity_poly.pdbx_seq_one_letter_code
_entity_poly.pdbx_strand_id
1 'polypeptide(L)'
;ESRQITQVYGFYDECLRKYGNANVWKYFTDLFDYLPLTALVDNQIFCLHGGLSPSIDTLEHIRALDRLQEVPHEGPMCDLLWSDPDDRGGWGISPRGAGYTFGQDISETFNHANGLTLVSRAHQLVMEGYNWCHDRNVVTIFSAPNYCYRCGNQAAIMELDDTLKYSFLQFDP
;
A
#
# COMPACT_ATOMS: atom_id res chain seq x y z
N GLU A 1 -0.82 6.48 6.58
CA GLU A 1 -0.26 7.46 7.53
C GLU A 1 -0.96 8.80 7.31
N SER A 2 -2.09 9.06 7.96
CA SER A 2 -2.90 10.28 7.71
C SER A 2 -3.54 10.81 9.00
N ARG A 3 -3.83 12.11 9.08
CA ARG A 3 -4.42 12.75 10.27
C ARG A 3 -5.79 12.16 10.59
N GLN A 4 -6.66 12.02 9.58
CA GLN A 4 -8.03 11.54 9.79
C GLN A 4 -8.06 10.10 10.33
N ILE A 5 -7.24 9.20 9.75
CA ILE A 5 -7.19 7.79 10.16
C ILE A 5 -6.55 7.67 11.55
N THR A 6 -5.44 8.38 11.80
CA THR A 6 -4.74 8.27 13.09
C THR A 6 -5.53 8.82 14.28
N GLN A 7 -6.46 9.75 14.06
CA GLN A 7 -7.38 10.26 15.08
C GLN A 7 -8.39 9.22 15.56
N VAL A 8 -8.77 8.27 14.70
CA VAL A 8 -9.82 7.28 15.01
C VAL A 8 -9.21 5.92 15.39
N TYR A 9 -8.09 5.55 14.77
CA TYR A 9 -7.48 4.22 14.91
C TYR A 9 -6.34 4.15 15.93
N GLY A 10 -6.31 5.09 16.88
CA GLY A 10 -5.57 4.95 18.14
C GLY A 10 -4.20 5.63 18.22
N PHE A 11 -3.56 6.01 17.11
CA PHE A 11 -2.24 6.66 17.17
C PHE A 11 -2.28 8.03 17.84
N TYR A 12 -3.34 8.82 17.62
CA TYR A 12 -3.58 10.08 18.34
C TYR A 12 -3.70 9.85 19.85
N ASP A 13 -4.57 8.92 20.26
CA ASP A 13 -4.82 8.60 21.67
C ASP A 13 -3.55 8.05 22.36
N GLU A 14 -2.75 7.27 21.64
CA GLU A 14 -1.46 6.79 22.13
C GLU A 14 -0.49 7.95 22.39
N CYS A 15 -0.35 8.88 21.44
CA CYS A 15 0.50 10.06 21.62
C CYS A 15 0.01 10.92 22.79
N LEU A 16 -1.29 11.20 22.86
CA LEU A 16 -1.87 12.00 23.93
C LEU A 16 -1.62 11.37 25.31
N ARG A 17 -1.83 10.05 25.43
CA ARG A 17 -1.63 9.31 26.68
C ARG A 17 -0.16 9.23 27.09
N LYS A 18 0.77 9.08 26.14
CA LYS A 18 2.21 8.95 26.43
C LYS A 18 2.89 10.29 26.71
N TYR A 19 2.44 11.39 26.09
CA TYR A 19 3.14 12.68 26.12
C TYR A 19 2.33 13.82 26.77
N GLY A 20 1.07 13.57 27.15
CA GLY A 20 0.21 14.51 27.87
C GLY A 20 -0.31 15.70 27.03
N ASN A 21 0.00 15.75 25.73
CA ASN A 21 -0.51 16.74 24.78
C ASN A 21 -0.41 16.22 23.34
N ALA A 22 -0.94 16.98 22.37
CA ALA A 22 -1.03 16.59 20.96
C ALA A 22 0.22 16.92 20.12
N ASN A 23 1.28 17.53 20.68
CA ASN A 23 2.41 18.02 19.88
C ASN A 23 3.14 16.88 19.16
N VAL A 24 3.35 15.74 19.82
CA VAL A 24 4.03 14.59 19.21
C VAL A 24 3.24 14.04 18.02
N TRP A 25 1.92 13.87 18.16
CA TRP A 25 1.06 13.48 17.05
C TRP A 25 1.11 14.49 15.91
N LYS A 26 1.09 15.79 16.24
CA LYS A 26 1.23 16.87 15.25
C LYS A 26 2.56 16.75 14.48
N TYR A 27 3.69 16.59 15.17
CA TYR A 27 4.99 16.47 14.51
C TYR A 27 5.10 15.23 13.62
N PHE A 28 4.55 14.09 14.05
CA PHE A 28 4.50 12.90 13.21
C PHE A 28 3.61 13.09 11.99
N THR A 29 2.42 13.66 12.15
CA THR A 29 1.50 13.85 11.01
C THR A 29 1.99 14.92 10.03
N ASP A 30 2.67 15.96 10.51
CA ASP A 30 3.36 16.91 9.64
C ASP A 30 4.53 16.25 8.89
N LEU A 31 5.21 15.26 9.49
CA LEU A 31 6.22 14.44 8.82
C LEU A 31 5.61 13.45 7.80
N PHE A 32 4.43 12.89 8.08
CA PHE A 32 3.78 11.92 7.20
C PHE A 32 3.49 12.49 5.81
N ASP A 33 3.17 13.77 5.70
CA ASP A 33 3.01 14.47 4.41
C ASP A 33 4.29 14.42 3.53
N TYR A 34 5.46 14.21 4.15
CA TYR A 34 6.75 14.09 3.46
C TYR A 34 7.12 12.65 3.08
N LEU A 35 6.35 11.63 3.46
CA LEU A 35 6.63 10.25 3.05
C LEU A 35 6.44 10.09 1.52
N PRO A 36 7.34 9.35 0.84
CA PRO A 36 7.12 8.95 -0.54
C PRO A 36 5.85 8.10 -0.68
N LEU A 37 5.12 8.27 -1.78
CA LEU A 37 3.93 7.45 -2.05
C LEU A 37 4.28 6.05 -2.56
N THR A 38 5.37 5.94 -3.31
CA THR A 38 5.78 4.72 -4.01
C THR A 38 7.31 4.61 -4.05
N ALA A 39 7.80 3.42 -4.34
CA ALA A 39 9.20 3.15 -4.63
C ALA A 39 9.32 2.30 -5.91
N LEU A 40 10.43 2.44 -6.61
CA LEU A 40 10.76 1.64 -7.78
C LEU A 40 12.11 0.99 -7.55
N VAL A 41 12.14 -0.34 -7.43
CA VAL A 41 13.36 -1.11 -7.19
C VAL A 41 13.89 -1.61 -8.53
N ASP A 42 15.12 -1.19 -8.84
CA ASP A 42 15.86 -1.56 -10.05
C ASP A 42 15.06 -1.42 -11.36
N ASN A 43 14.19 -0.41 -11.41
CA ASN A 43 13.28 -0.10 -12.53
C ASN A 43 12.32 -1.23 -12.93
N GLN A 44 12.14 -2.27 -12.10
CA GLN A 44 11.35 -3.45 -12.45
C GLN A 44 10.25 -3.75 -11.43
N ILE A 45 10.49 -3.51 -10.14
CA ILE A 45 9.51 -3.80 -9.09
C ILE A 45 8.95 -2.49 -8.55
N PHE A 46 7.65 -2.28 -8.78
CA PHE A 46 6.93 -1.10 -8.32
C PHE A 46 6.26 -1.38 -6.98
N CYS A 47 6.67 -0.64 -5.95
CA CYS A 47 6.21 -0.82 -4.57
C CYS A 47 5.32 0.32 -4.12
N LEU A 48 4.18 0.01 -3.52
CA LEU A 48 3.21 0.96 -2.98
C LEU A 48 2.38 0.34 -1.86
N HIS A 49 1.73 1.15 -1.03
CA HIS A 49 0.90 0.60 0.05
C HIS A 49 -0.41 0.00 -0.48
N GLY A 50 -1.18 0.83 -1.19
CA GLY A 50 -2.49 0.54 -1.76
C GLY A 50 -2.36 -0.23 -3.07
N GLY A 51 -2.80 0.37 -4.18
CA GLY A 51 -2.83 -0.30 -5.47
C GLY A 51 -2.89 0.70 -6.61
N LEU A 52 -3.24 0.23 -7.80
CA LEU A 52 -3.26 1.07 -8.99
C LEU A 52 -4.42 2.08 -8.96
N SER A 53 -4.31 3.14 -9.77
CA SER A 53 -5.33 4.18 -9.94
C SER A 53 -5.79 4.25 -11.39
N PRO A 54 -7.10 4.42 -11.67
CA PRO A 54 -7.59 4.67 -13.03
C PRO A 54 -7.14 6.04 -13.58
N SER A 55 -6.56 6.91 -12.74
CA SER A 55 -6.02 8.22 -13.13
C SER A 55 -4.52 8.18 -13.42
N ILE A 56 -3.88 7.00 -13.36
CA ILE A 56 -2.42 6.84 -13.45
C ILE A 56 -2.08 5.73 -14.43
N ASP A 57 -1.70 6.11 -15.65
CA ASP A 57 -1.19 5.18 -16.65
C ASP A 57 0.32 4.95 -16.55
N THR A 58 1.08 5.95 -16.06
CA THR A 58 2.54 5.95 -16.08
C THR A 58 3.18 6.31 -14.74
N LEU A 59 4.42 5.85 -14.52
CA LEU A 59 5.23 6.26 -13.36
C LEU A 59 5.46 7.78 -13.32
N GLU A 60 5.50 8.44 -14.47
CA GLU A 60 5.64 9.88 -14.63
C GLU A 60 4.44 10.63 -14.04
N HIS A 61 3.22 10.12 -14.21
CA HIS A 61 2.03 10.70 -13.56
C HIS A 61 2.18 10.70 -12.04
N ILE A 62 2.77 9.65 -11.46
CA ILE A 62 3.03 9.56 -10.02
C ILE A 62 4.07 10.58 -9.57
N ARG A 63 5.18 10.72 -10.32
CA ARG A 63 6.25 11.70 -10.00
C ARG A 63 5.76 13.15 -10.07
N ALA A 64 4.73 13.42 -10.86
CA ALA A 64 4.14 14.74 -11.02
C ALA A 64 3.12 15.11 -9.91
N LEU A 65 2.75 14.17 -9.03
CA LEU A 65 1.79 14.44 -7.96
C LEU A 65 2.38 15.41 -6.92
N ASP A 66 1.61 16.43 -6.56
CA ASP A 66 1.87 17.22 -5.36
C ASP A 66 1.47 16.43 -4.12
N ARG A 67 2.43 15.71 -3.56
CA ARG A 67 2.20 14.81 -2.42
C ARG A 67 2.29 15.49 -1.04
N LEU A 68 2.77 16.74 -0.96
CA LEU A 68 3.04 17.42 0.32
C LEU A 68 1.75 17.99 0.93
N GLN A 69 0.80 17.10 1.17
CA GLN A 69 -0.53 17.40 1.69
C GLN A 69 -1.10 16.18 2.42
N GLU A 70 -2.15 16.40 3.20
CA GLU A 70 -2.96 15.31 3.75
C GLU A 70 -3.54 14.47 2.61
N VAL A 71 -3.62 13.15 2.80
CA VAL A 71 -4.23 12.23 1.83
C VAL A 71 -5.65 12.69 1.49
N PRO A 72 -5.96 13.00 0.22
CA PRO A 72 -7.30 13.37 -0.20
C PRO A 72 -8.30 12.22 -0.05
N HIS A 73 -9.59 12.54 -0.05
CA HIS A 73 -10.64 11.52 -0.02
C HIS A 73 -10.79 10.74 -1.35
N GLU A 74 -10.36 11.33 -2.46
CA GLU A 74 -10.44 10.76 -3.81
C GLU A 74 -9.26 11.18 -4.68
N GLY A 75 -9.08 10.52 -5.83
CA GLY A 75 -8.06 10.84 -6.81
C GLY A 75 -6.75 10.04 -6.64
N PRO A 76 -5.74 10.33 -7.48
CA PRO A 76 -4.59 9.44 -7.68
C PRO A 76 -3.78 9.15 -6.40
N MET A 77 -3.59 10.14 -5.53
CA MET A 77 -2.89 9.94 -4.26
C MET A 77 -3.69 9.06 -3.29
N CYS A 78 -5.02 9.19 -3.27
CA CYS A 78 -5.89 8.34 -2.46
C CYS A 78 -5.82 6.90 -2.97
N ASP A 79 -6.00 6.69 -4.27
CA ASP A 79 -6.00 5.38 -4.90
C ASP A 79 -4.71 4.59 -4.66
N LEU A 80 -3.55 5.24 -4.80
CA LEU A 80 -2.23 4.64 -4.52
C LEU A 80 -2.09 4.09 -3.09
N LEU A 81 -2.89 4.59 -2.14
CA LEU A 81 -2.88 4.21 -0.73
C LEU A 81 -4.07 3.33 -0.32
N TRP A 82 -5.13 3.25 -1.13
CA TRP A 82 -6.40 2.60 -0.75
C TRP A 82 -6.92 1.53 -1.71
N SER A 83 -6.44 1.48 -2.95
CA SER A 83 -6.92 0.53 -3.94
C SER A 83 -6.47 -0.91 -3.65
N ASP A 84 -7.25 -1.88 -4.12
CA ASP A 84 -7.04 -3.32 -3.88
C ASP A 84 -7.14 -4.16 -5.18
N PRO A 85 -6.30 -5.20 -5.35
CA PRO A 85 -6.49 -6.18 -6.43
C PRO A 85 -7.79 -6.99 -6.24
N ASP A 86 -8.37 -7.47 -7.33
CA ASP A 86 -9.67 -8.16 -7.35
C ASP A 86 -9.71 -9.21 -8.48
N ASP A 87 -10.43 -10.30 -8.25
CA ASP A 87 -10.59 -11.38 -9.24
C ASP A 87 -11.44 -10.94 -10.44
N ARG A 88 -12.21 -9.86 -10.29
CA ARG A 88 -13.01 -9.26 -11.35
C ARG A 88 -12.14 -8.42 -12.28
N GLY A 89 -12.35 -8.55 -13.59
CA GLY A 89 -11.66 -7.73 -14.59
C GLY A 89 -12.07 -6.25 -14.56
N GLY A 90 -11.16 -5.39 -15.01
CA GLY A 90 -11.33 -3.94 -15.08
C GLY A 90 -11.26 -3.25 -13.72
N TRP A 91 -11.90 -2.08 -13.62
CA TRP A 91 -11.99 -1.30 -12.38
C TRP A 91 -13.33 -1.51 -11.68
N GLY A 92 -13.30 -1.59 -10.36
CA GLY A 92 -14.48 -1.62 -9.49
C GLY A 92 -14.43 -0.55 -8.39
N ILE A 93 -15.57 -0.23 -7.79
CA ILE A 93 -15.62 0.66 -6.63
C ILE A 93 -15.15 -0.11 -5.40
N SER A 94 -14.22 0.48 -4.64
CA SER A 94 -13.71 -0.13 -3.41
C SER A 94 -14.81 -0.26 -2.35
N PRO A 95 -14.97 -1.44 -1.72
CA PRO A 95 -15.89 -1.62 -0.60
C PRO A 95 -15.44 -0.88 0.67
N ARG A 96 -14.22 -0.31 0.68
CA ARG A 96 -13.68 0.49 1.79
C ARG A 96 -14.21 1.92 1.83
N GLY A 97 -14.87 2.36 0.75
CA GLY A 97 -15.34 3.75 0.59
C GLY A 97 -14.26 4.73 0.14
N ALA A 98 -13.06 4.25 -0.21
CA ALA A 98 -11.96 5.01 -0.79
C ALA A 98 -11.14 4.11 -1.72
N GLY A 99 -10.60 4.67 -2.80
CA GLY A 99 -9.88 3.93 -3.84
C GLY A 99 -10.77 3.05 -4.74
N TYR A 100 -10.13 2.19 -5.51
CA TYR A 100 -10.77 1.28 -6.46
C TYR A 100 -10.36 -0.17 -6.22
N THR A 101 -11.14 -1.10 -6.76
CA THR A 101 -10.64 -2.44 -7.03
C THR A 101 -10.13 -2.52 -8.47
N PHE A 102 -9.12 -3.35 -8.73
CA PHE A 102 -8.54 -3.50 -10.07
C PHE A 102 -8.25 -4.96 -10.41
N GLY A 103 -8.57 -5.36 -11.63
CA GLY A 103 -8.38 -6.71 -12.13
C GLY A 103 -6.97 -7.02 -12.66
N GLN A 104 -6.79 -8.27 -13.06
CA GLN A 104 -5.56 -8.76 -13.69
C GLN A 104 -5.21 -7.99 -14.97
N ASP A 105 -6.18 -7.70 -15.81
CA ASP A 105 -6.01 -6.95 -17.07
C ASP A 105 -5.42 -5.55 -16.84
N ILE A 106 -5.82 -4.89 -15.76
CA ILE A 106 -5.29 -3.58 -15.35
C ILE A 106 -3.84 -3.70 -14.91
N SER A 107 -3.52 -4.73 -14.14
CA SER A 107 -2.16 -4.95 -13.61
C SER A 107 -1.19 -5.28 -14.73
N GLU A 108 -1.58 -6.15 -15.66
CA GLU A 108 -0.81 -6.50 -16.85
C GLU A 108 -0.56 -5.27 -17.73
N THR A 109 -1.61 -4.48 -17.99
CA THR A 109 -1.51 -3.26 -18.81
C THR A 109 -0.54 -2.26 -18.18
N PHE A 110 -0.68 -2.00 -16.88
CA PHE A 110 0.19 -1.07 -16.17
C PHE A 110 1.65 -1.56 -16.14
N ASN A 111 1.88 -2.83 -15.83
CA ASN A 111 3.22 -3.40 -15.80
C ASN A 111 3.88 -3.35 -17.16
N HIS A 112 3.19 -3.78 -18.22
CA HIS A 112 3.70 -3.76 -19.57
C HIS A 112 4.03 -2.33 -20.05
N ALA A 113 3.12 -1.38 -19.83
CA ALA A 113 3.31 0.01 -20.24
C ALA A 113 4.51 0.70 -19.54
N ASN A 114 4.83 0.27 -18.31
CA ASN A 114 5.88 0.87 -17.49
C ASN A 114 7.16 0.02 -17.40
N GLY A 115 7.24 -1.10 -18.14
CA GLY A 115 8.40 -1.99 -18.13
C GLY A 115 8.64 -2.70 -16.80
N LEU A 116 7.57 -2.94 -16.03
CA LEU A 116 7.62 -3.57 -14.71
C LEU A 116 7.43 -5.07 -14.81
N THR A 117 8.06 -5.79 -13.89
CA THR A 117 7.87 -7.23 -13.70
C THR A 117 6.87 -7.54 -12.58
N LEU A 118 6.69 -6.60 -11.64
CA LEU A 118 5.89 -6.83 -10.44
C LEU A 118 5.39 -5.53 -9.81
N VAL A 119 4.12 -5.57 -9.38
CA VAL A 119 3.60 -4.67 -8.34
C VAL A 119 3.69 -5.36 -6.98
N SER A 120 4.48 -4.80 -6.06
CA SER A 120 4.56 -5.25 -4.67
C SER A 120 3.79 -4.32 -3.77
N ARG A 121 2.82 -4.85 -3.03
CA ARG A 121 1.90 -4.02 -2.24
C ARG A 121 1.54 -4.61 -0.88
N ALA A 122 0.87 -3.83 -0.02
CA ALA A 122 0.50 -4.24 1.34
C ALA A 122 -1.02 -4.15 1.61
N HIS A 123 -1.46 -3.33 2.57
CA HIS A 123 -2.84 -2.94 2.91
C HIS A 123 -3.85 -4.05 3.30
N GLN A 124 -3.98 -5.11 2.51
CA GLN A 124 -4.88 -6.23 2.74
C GLN A 124 -4.24 -7.26 3.65
N LEU A 125 -4.99 -7.68 4.68
CA LEU A 125 -4.64 -8.86 5.46
C LEU A 125 -4.74 -10.10 4.57
N VAL A 126 -3.68 -10.91 4.58
CA VAL A 126 -3.61 -12.21 3.92
C VAL A 126 -3.16 -13.25 4.94
N MET A 127 -3.81 -14.42 4.97
CA MET A 127 -3.64 -15.38 6.07
C MET A 127 -2.22 -15.93 6.21
N GLU A 128 -1.52 -16.11 5.09
CA GLU A 128 -0.16 -16.64 5.03
C GLU A 128 0.91 -15.52 5.12
N GLY A 129 0.52 -14.27 5.37
CA GLY A 129 1.43 -13.12 5.39
C GLY A 129 1.83 -12.62 4.00
N TYR A 130 1.73 -13.42 2.95
CA TYR A 130 1.80 -12.95 1.56
C TYR A 130 0.80 -13.70 0.66
N ASN A 131 0.41 -13.09 -0.46
CA ASN A 131 -0.44 -13.72 -1.47
C ASN A 131 -0.10 -13.22 -2.87
N TRP A 132 0.01 -14.14 -3.82
CA TRP A 132 0.14 -13.82 -5.24
C TRP A 132 -1.23 -13.72 -5.90
N CYS A 133 -1.43 -12.72 -6.76
CA CYS A 133 -2.61 -12.60 -7.60
C CYS A 133 -2.24 -12.11 -9.01
N HIS A 134 -3.23 -12.10 -9.91
CA HIS A 134 -3.10 -11.58 -11.28
C HIS A 134 -1.95 -12.22 -12.07
N ASP A 135 -1.88 -13.55 -12.06
CA ASP A 135 -0.79 -14.33 -12.68
C ASP A 135 0.62 -13.83 -12.28
N ARG A 136 0.79 -13.53 -10.99
CA ARG A 136 2.03 -13.00 -10.39
C ARG A 136 2.43 -11.59 -10.83
N ASN A 137 1.55 -10.85 -11.50
CA ASN A 137 1.77 -9.41 -11.73
C ASN A 137 1.69 -8.60 -10.44
N VAL A 138 1.02 -9.11 -9.41
CA VAL A 138 0.83 -8.44 -8.12
C VAL A 138 1.09 -9.40 -6.96
N VAL A 139 1.85 -8.93 -5.97
CA VAL A 139 1.99 -9.60 -4.67
C VAL A 139 1.51 -8.69 -3.55
N THR A 140 0.69 -9.24 -2.66
CA THR A 140 0.31 -8.61 -1.40
C THR A 140 1.18 -9.17 -0.28
N ILE A 141 1.81 -8.31 0.52
CA ILE A 141 2.65 -8.65 1.68
C ILE A 141 2.09 -7.95 2.91
N PHE A 142 1.89 -8.71 3.98
CA PHE A 142 1.34 -8.23 5.24
C PHE A 142 2.24 -8.67 6.40
N SER A 143 2.80 -7.71 7.13
CA SER A 143 3.88 -7.96 8.10
C SER A 143 3.47 -7.86 9.57
N ALA A 144 2.16 -7.84 9.87
CA ALA A 144 1.64 -7.83 11.24
C ALA A 144 1.00 -9.20 11.58
N PRO A 145 1.70 -10.10 12.30
CA PRO A 145 1.18 -11.43 12.58
C PRO A 145 0.10 -11.35 13.67
N ASN A 146 -0.86 -12.28 13.61
CA ASN A 146 -2.06 -12.30 14.45
C ASN A 146 -2.68 -10.90 14.61
N TYR A 147 -3.02 -10.28 13.49
CA TYR A 147 -3.42 -8.87 13.44
C TYR A 147 -4.53 -8.57 14.45
N CYS A 148 -4.32 -7.50 15.22
CA CYS A 148 -5.20 -7.06 16.31
C CYS A 148 -5.52 -8.15 17.36
N TYR A 149 -4.62 -9.12 17.55
CA TYR A 149 -4.78 -10.28 18.44
C TYR A 149 -6.02 -11.15 18.14
N ARG A 150 -6.51 -11.10 16.89
CA ARG A 150 -7.80 -11.71 16.51
C ARG A 150 -7.75 -12.49 15.22
N CYS A 151 -6.95 -12.05 14.24
CA CYS A 151 -7.05 -12.59 12.89
C CYS A 151 -6.30 -13.92 12.71
N GLY A 152 -5.30 -14.22 13.54
CA GLY A 152 -4.56 -15.49 13.45
C GLY A 152 -3.75 -15.68 12.16
N ASN A 153 -3.52 -14.63 11.38
CA ASN A 153 -2.68 -14.67 10.19
C ASN A 153 -1.19 -14.76 10.56
N GLN A 154 -0.39 -15.40 9.70
CA GLN A 154 1.06 -15.22 9.69
C GLN A 154 1.41 -13.84 9.13
N ALA A 155 2.65 -13.43 9.32
CA ALA A 155 3.24 -12.27 8.65
C ALA A 155 4.32 -12.73 7.67
N ALA A 156 4.62 -11.90 6.68
CA ALA A 156 5.74 -12.14 5.78
C ALA A 156 6.54 -10.86 5.48
N ILE A 157 7.78 -11.08 5.03
CA ILE A 157 8.59 -10.10 4.29
C ILE A 157 9.07 -10.73 2.98
N MET A 158 9.32 -9.88 1.99
CA MET A 158 9.92 -10.27 0.70
C MET A 158 11.34 -9.74 0.63
N GLU A 159 12.29 -10.65 0.48
CA GLU A 159 13.69 -10.33 0.25
C GLU A 159 13.94 -10.28 -1.25
N LEU A 160 14.70 -9.29 -1.69
CA LEU A 160 15.20 -9.14 -3.06
C LEU A 160 16.73 -9.22 -3.00
N ASP A 161 17.33 -10.18 -3.70
CA ASP A 161 18.78 -10.27 -3.80
C ASP A 161 19.37 -9.31 -4.85
N ASP A 162 20.70 -9.31 -4.98
CA ASP A 162 21.43 -8.45 -5.93
C ASP A 162 21.04 -8.67 -7.40
N THR A 163 20.32 -9.75 -7.72
CA THR A 163 19.83 -10.10 -9.06
C THR A 163 18.31 -10.00 -9.19
N LEU A 164 17.64 -9.34 -8.23
CA LEU A 164 16.18 -9.24 -8.10
C LEU A 164 15.44 -10.57 -7.95
N LYS A 165 16.15 -11.66 -7.63
CA LYS A 165 15.47 -12.89 -7.26
C LYS A 165 14.82 -12.67 -5.91
N TYR A 166 13.56 -13.09 -5.80
CA TYR A 166 12.78 -12.91 -4.60
C TYR A 166 12.59 -14.19 -3.79
N SER A 167 12.59 -14.04 -2.46
CA SER A 167 12.19 -15.06 -1.48
C SER A 167 11.25 -14.46 -0.44
N PHE A 168 10.36 -15.28 0.11
CA PHE A 168 9.47 -14.88 1.20
C PHE A 168 9.91 -15.54 2.50
N LEU A 169 9.96 -14.75 3.57
CA LEU A 169 10.15 -15.24 4.93
C LEU A 169 8.85 -15.01 5.70
N GLN A 170 8.21 -16.10 6.11
CA GLN A 170 7.00 -16.06 6.94
C GLN A 170 7.39 -16.17 8.42
N PHE A 171 6.64 -15.49 9.29
CA PHE A 171 6.85 -15.52 10.74
C PHE A 171 5.54 -15.36 11.52
N ASP A 172 5.53 -15.94 12.72
CA ASP A 172 4.44 -15.88 13.70
C ASP A 172 4.73 -14.76 14.75
N PRO A 173 3.76 -14.41 15.63
CA PRO A 173 3.92 -13.36 16.64
C PRO A 173 5.06 -13.54 17.64
#